data_AF-A0A1W6MIF5-F1
#
_entry.id   AF-A0A1W6MIF5-F1
#
_cell.length_a   1.000
_cell.length_b   1.000
_cell.length_c   1.000
_cell.angle_alpha   90.00
_cell.angle_beta   90.00
_cell.angle_gamma   90.00
#
_symmetry.space_group_name_H-M   'P 1'
#
loop_
_entity.id
_entity.type
_entity.pdbx_description
1 polymer ?
#
loop_
_entity_poly.entity_id
_entity_poly.type
_entity_poly.pdbx_seq_one_letter_code
_entity_poly.pdbx_strand_id
1 'polypeptide(L)'
;MAGTSKGGYIAQYVSTLANRPDLNFVLIASYHESDLQNIPEMNFCGNSLNIYESSDPDGAFAKARLQNTTCEIKYFKEIKIHTGLGHGFLFRAMDEWITPTVAWAKGDYNNP
;
A
#
# COMPACT_ATOMS: atom_id res chain seq x y z
N MET A 1 -4.11 7.31 -6.39
CA MET A 1 -3.47 6.34 -7.30
C MET A 1 -3.55 4.96 -6.68
N ALA A 2 -3.85 3.93 -7.46
CA ALA A 2 -3.81 2.55 -7.01
C ALA A 2 -2.76 1.79 -7.84
N GLY A 3 -1.99 0.91 -7.21
CA GLY A 3 -0.97 0.12 -7.88
C GLY A 3 -0.76 -1.23 -7.21
N THR A 4 -0.52 -2.26 -8.03
CA THR A 4 -0.29 -3.65 -7.60
C THR A 4 1.13 -4.09 -7.95
N SER A 5 1.80 -4.85 -7.07
CA SER A 5 3.17 -5.36 -7.30
C SER A 5 4.12 -4.23 -7.76
N LYS A 6 4.80 -4.37 -8.90
CA LYS A 6 5.62 -3.31 -9.52
C LYS A 6 4.87 -1.99 -9.76
N GLY A 7 3.58 -2.04 -10.10
CA GLY A 7 2.74 -0.85 -10.20
C GLY A 7 2.53 -0.15 -8.85
N GLY A 8 2.51 -0.92 -7.76
CA GLY A 8 2.49 -0.39 -6.39
C GLY A 8 3.81 0.27 -6.00
N TYR A 9 4.95 -0.24 -6.48
CA TYR A 9 6.25 0.46 -6.34
C TYR A 9 6.26 1.80 -7.07
N ILE A 10 5.75 1.85 -8.31
CA ILE A 10 5.60 3.12 -9.03
C ILE A 10 4.71 4.09 -8.22
N ALA A 11 3.60 3.60 -7.66
CA ALA A 11 2.72 4.43 -6.83
C ALA A 11 3.44 4.95 -5.56
N GLN A 12 4.33 4.18 -4.95
CA GLN A 12 5.16 4.63 -3.83
C GLN A 12 6.17 5.70 -4.23
N TYR A 13 6.82 5.56 -5.39
CA TYR A 13 7.68 6.62 -5.92
C TYR A 13 6.90 7.90 -6.19
N VAL A 14 5.71 7.79 -6.81
CA VAL A 14 4.83 8.95 -7.03
C VAL A 14 4.42 9.57 -5.70
N SER A 15 4.06 8.76 -4.70
CA SER A 15 3.75 9.20 -3.34
C SER A 15 4.91 10.00 -2.74
N THR A 16 6.11 9.43 -2.75
CA THR A 16 7.35 10.05 -2.26
C THR A 16 7.64 11.39 -2.95
N LEU A 17 7.62 11.39 -4.29
CA LEU A 17 8.00 12.55 -5.10
C LEU A 17 6.95 13.66 -5.07
N ALA A 18 5.67 13.29 -5.05
CA ALA A 18 4.59 14.27 -4.96
C ALA A 18 4.58 14.96 -3.59
N ASN A 19 4.88 14.21 -2.51
CA ASN A 19 4.90 14.69 -1.13
C ASN A 19 3.68 15.57 -0.79
N ARG A 20 2.48 15.05 -1.09
CA ARG A 20 1.22 15.77 -0.96
C ARG A 20 0.26 15.07 0.00
N PRO A 21 -0.04 15.66 1.17
CA PRO A 21 -0.85 15.02 2.21
C PRO A 21 -2.33 14.84 1.82
N ASP A 22 -2.78 15.48 0.75
CA ASP A 22 -4.16 15.43 0.24
C ASP A 22 -4.38 14.34 -0.81
N LEU A 23 -3.33 13.67 -1.30
CA LEU A 23 -3.45 12.59 -2.27
C LEU A 23 -3.72 11.24 -1.58
N ASN A 24 -4.55 10.41 -2.22
CA ASN A 24 -4.85 9.06 -1.76
C ASN A 24 -4.07 8.02 -2.58
N PHE A 25 -3.39 7.11 -1.90
CA PHE A 25 -2.61 6.01 -2.47
C PHE A 25 -3.11 4.66 -1.96
N VAL A 26 -3.24 3.69 -2.87
CA VAL A 26 -3.55 2.30 -2.55
C VAL A 26 -2.43 1.43 -3.10
N LEU A 27 -1.74 0.74 -2.19
CA LEU A 27 -0.53 -0.02 -2.42
C LEU A 27 -0.84 -1.49 -2.14
N ILE A 28 -0.80 -2.33 -3.18
CA ILE A 28 -1.26 -3.72 -3.08
C ILE A 28 -0.11 -4.66 -3.41
N ALA A 29 0.26 -5.51 -2.45
CA ALA A 29 1.37 -6.47 -2.57
C ALA A 29 2.64 -5.84 -3.12
N SER A 30 3.02 -4.69 -2.55
CA SER A 30 4.13 -3.87 -3.06
C SER A 30 5.02 -3.37 -1.93
N TYR A 31 5.30 -4.18 -0.92
CA TYR A 31 6.21 -3.79 0.15
C TYR A 31 6.90 -5.03 0.73
N HIS A 32 8.23 -4.98 0.78
CA HIS A 32 9.06 -5.92 1.53
C HIS A 32 9.86 -5.20 2.61
N GLU A 33 10.19 -5.89 3.69
CA GLU A 33 11.07 -5.33 4.72
C GLU A 33 12.49 -5.02 4.20
N SER A 34 12.98 -5.79 3.22
CA SER A 34 14.27 -5.55 2.57
C SER A 34 14.32 -4.20 1.84
N ASP A 35 13.17 -3.63 1.48
CA ASP A 35 13.07 -2.33 0.83
C ASP A 35 13.59 -1.21 1.74
N LEU A 36 13.61 -1.40 3.06
CA LEU A 36 14.17 -0.41 3.99
C LEU A 36 15.69 -0.21 3.77
N GLN A 37 16.38 -1.23 3.27
CA GLN A 37 17.81 -1.19 2.94
C GLN A 37 18.05 -0.95 1.46
N ASN A 38 17.24 -1.58 0.59
CA ASN A 38 17.46 -1.54 -0.86
C ASN A 38 17.01 -0.22 -1.49
N ILE A 39 15.96 0.40 -0.93
CA ILE A 39 15.35 1.65 -1.40
C ILE A 39 14.97 2.54 -0.20
N PRO A 40 15.97 3.00 0.57
CA PRO A 40 15.76 3.75 1.82
C PRO A 40 15.12 5.12 1.58
N GLU A 41 15.23 5.68 0.38
CA GLU A 41 14.65 6.97 -0.01
C GLU A 41 13.13 6.93 -0.16
N MET A 42 12.55 5.75 -0.32
CA MET A 42 11.12 5.59 -0.56
C MET A 42 10.31 5.88 0.71
N ASN A 43 9.23 6.65 0.57
CA ASN A 43 8.35 7.07 1.65
C ASN A 43 6.88 6.78 1.29
N PHE A 44 6.03 6.73 2.31
CA PHE A 44 4.58 6.80 2.13
C PHE A 44 4.16 8.23 2.46
N CYS A 45 3.91 9.05 1.46
CA CYS A 45 3.45 10.43 1.61
C CYS A 45 2.02 10.58 1.07
N GLY A 46 1.16 11.26 1.83
CA GLY A 46 -0.28 11.25 1.55
C GLY A 46 -1.01 10.10 2.22
N ASN A 47 -2.31 10.03 1.99
CA ASN A 47 -3.19 9.07 2.64
C ASN A 47 -2.98 7.70 2.01
N SER A 48 -2.46 6.75 2.77
CA SER A 48 -1.97 5.48 2.22
C SER A 48 -2.73 4.28 2.79
N LEU A 49 -3.21 3.43 1.88
CA LEU A 49 -3.79 2.13 2.18
C LEU A 49 -2.84 1.05 1.68
N ASN A 50 -2.31 0.22 2.60
CA ASN A 50 -1.53 -0.97 2.24
C ASN A 50 -2.42 -2.21 2.28
N ILE A 51 -2.39 -3.04 1.24
CA ILE A 51 -3.12 -4.31 1.19
C ILE A 51 -2.14 -5.43 0.84
N TYR A 52 -2.09 -6.48 1.64
CA TYR A 52 -1.18 -7.61 1.41
C TYR A 52 -1.84 -8.95 1.79
N GLU A 53 -1.42 -10.00 1.11
CA GLU A 53 -1.95 -11.35 1.33
C GLU A 53 -1.04 -12.13 2.28
N SER A 54 -1.66 -12.84 3.22
CA SER A 54 -0.96 -13.47 4.33
C SER A 54 -0.04 -14.64 3.95
N SER A 55 -0.35 -15.33 2.84
CA SER A 55 0.44 -16.41 2.27
C SER A 55 1.38 -15.93 1.14
N ASP A 56 1.35 -14.63 0.80
CA ASP A 56 2.31 -14.04 -0.12
C ASP A 56 3.66 -13.93 0.58
N PRO A 57 4.72 -14.64 0.14
CA PRO A 57 6.05 -14.55 0.74
C PRO A 57 6.60 -13.13 0.73
N ASP A 58 6.12 -12.35 -0.23
CA ASP A 58 6.50 -10.99 -0.52
C ASP A 58 5.63 -9.96 0.23
N GLY A 59 4.53 -10.39 0.86
CA GLY A 59 3.61 -9.54 1.59
C GLY A 59 4.03 -9.32 3.05
N ALA A 60 4.46 -8.10 3.37
CA ALA A 60 4.83 -7.73 4.74
C ALA A 60 3.98 -6.57 5.30
N PHE A 61 3.92 -6.50 6.63
CA PHE A 61 3.29 -5.39 7.33
C PHE A 61 4.17 -4.13 7.22
N ALA A 62 3.63 -3.02 6.70
CA ALA A 62 4.44 -1.84 6.34
C ALA A 62 4.85 -0.93 7.52
N LYS A 63 4.78 -1.43 8.77
CA LYS A 63 5.06 -0.65 9.99
C LYS A 63 6.38 0.09 9.97
N ALA A 64 7.44 -0.61 9.59
CA ALA A 64 8.78 -0.07 9.65
C ALA A 64 8.98 1.08 8.66
N ARG A 65 8.32 1.03 7.49
CA ARG A 65 8.30 2.14 6.54
C ARG A 65 7.63 3.37 7.11
N LEU A 66 6.53 3.20 7.84
CA LEU A 66 5.83 4.31 8.50
C LEU A 66 6.65 4.94 9.63
N GLN A 67 7.40 4.13 10.37
CA GLN A 67 8.27 4.64 11.45
C GLN A 67 9.43 5.47 10.90
N ASN A 68 9.89 5.16 9.69
CA ASN A 68 11.01 5.84 9.05
C ASN A 68 10.56 6.96 8.10
N THR A 69 9.25 7.17 7.93
CA THR A 69 8.79 8.15 6.95
C THR A 69 9.01 9.58 7.42
N THR A 70 9.44 10.44 6.50
CA THR A 70 9.62 11.88 6.76
C THR A 70 8.40 12.71 6.36
N CYS A 71 7.35 12.05 5.86
CA CYS A 71 6.16 12.69 5.31
C CYS A 71 5.01 12.78 6.31
N GLU A 72 4.13 13.78 6.11
CA GLU A 72 2.86 13.83 6.82
C GLU A 72 1.90 12.78 6.25
N ILE A 73 1.43 11.87 7.10
CA ILE A 73 0.41 10.88 6.78
C ILE A 73 -0.77 11.11 7.70
N LYS A 74 -1.86 11.69 7.17
CA LYS A 74 -3.09 11.94 7.93
C LYS A 74 -3.88 10.65 8.14
N TYR A 75 -4.00 9.86 7.07
CA TYR A 75 -4.70 8.59 7.10
C TYR A 75 -3.78 7.48 6.61
N PHE A 76 -3.60 6.48 7.46
CA PHE A 76 -2.95 5.22 7.11
C PHE A 76 -3.86 4.07 7.54
N LYS A 77 -4.08 3.11 6.63
CA LYS A 77 -4.71 1.85 7.00
C LYS A 77 -3.99 0.71 6.30
N GLU A 78 -4.10 -0.45 6.91
CA GLU A 78 -3.51 -1.66 6.39
C GLU A 78 -4.52 -2.81 6.49
N ILE A 79 -4.61 -3.58 5.41
CA ILE A 79 -5.53 -4.71 5.28
C ILE A 79 -4.71 -5.94 4.95
N LYS A 80 -4.73 -6.90 5.88
CA LYS A 80 -4.22 -8.25 5.65
C LYS A 80 -5.34 -9.12 5.14
N ILE A 81 -5.20 -9.65 3.94
CA ILE A 81 -6.16 -10.59 3.35
C ILE A 81 -5.65 -12.04 3.48
N HIS A 82 -6.59 -12.99 3.56
CA HIS A 82 -6.31 -14.39 3.88
C HIS A 82 -6.91 -15.32 2.82
N THR A 83 -6.37 -15.24 1.59
CA THR A 83 -6.94 -15.94 0.43
C THR A 83 -6.25 -17.28 0.18
N GLY A 84 -5.01 -17.44 0.66
CA GLY A 84 -4.19 -18.63 0.39
C GLY A 84 -3.65 -18.69 -1.05
N LEU A 85 -3.77 -17.61 -1.82
CA LEU A 85 -3.37 -17.55 -3.23
C LEU A 85 -1.94 -17.04 -3.43
N GLY A 86 -1.22 -16.72 -2.35
CA GLY A 86 0.07 -16.02 -2.41
C GLY A 86 -0.04 -14.73 -3.23
N HIS A 87 1.04 -14.35 -3.93
CA HIS A 87 1.05 -13.20 -4.84
C HIS A 87 -0.01 -13.27 -5.95
N GLY A 88 -0.52 -14.47 -6.25
CA GLY A 88 -1.50 -14.71 -7.32
C GLY A 88 -2.89 -14.11 -7.06
N PHE A 89 -3.18 -13.64 -5.84
CA PHE A 89 -4.46 -12.98 -5.54
C PHE A 89 -4.73 -11.75 -6.44
N LEU A 90 -3.66 -11.13 -6.95
CA LEU A 90 -3.71 -9.99 -7.88
C LEU A 90 -4.38 -10.31 -9.22
N PHE A 91 -4.41 -11.58 -9.62
CA PHE A 91 -4.98 -12.01 -10.91
C PHE A 91 -6.49 -12.29 -10.84
N ARG A 92 -7.09 -12.10 -9.67
CA ARG A 92 -8.53 -12.26 -9.46
C ARG A 92 -9.13 -10.92 -9.07
N ALA A 93 -10.26 -10.57 -9.69
CA ALA A 93 -11.09 -9.49 -9.20
C ALA A 93 -11.71 -9.95 -7.88
N MET A 94 -11.20 -9.41 -6.76
CA MET A 94 -11.59 -9.79 -5.41
C MET A 94 -12.09 -8.55 -4.67
N ASP A 95 -13.24 -8.67 -4.03
CA ASP A 95 -13.84 -7.57 -3.28
C ASP A 95 -12.94 -7.13 -2.12
N GLU A 96 -12.14 -8.06 -1.58
CA GLU A 96 -11.21 -7.87 -0.48
C GLU A 96 -10.11 -6.83 -0.76
N TRP A 97 -9.85 -6.50 -2.03
CA TRP A 97 -8.96 -5.40 -2.37
C TRP A 97 -9.61 -4.36 -3.29
N ILE A 98 -10.62 -4.72 -4.08
CA ILE A 98 -11.35 -3.75 -4.93
C ILE A 98 -12.20 -2.79 -4.09
N THR A 99 -12.98 -3.31 -3.14
CA THR A 99 -13.88 -2.48 -2.31
C THR A 99 -13.08 -1.46 -1.47
N PRO A 100 -12.03 -1.87 -0.73
CA PRO A 100 -11.17 -0.92 -0.04
C PRO A 100 -10.51 0.10 -0.95
N THR A 101 -10.08 -0.32 -2.15
CA THR A 101 -9.48 0.59 -3.12
C THR A 101 -10.44 1.69 -3.53
N VAL A 102 -11.70 1.34 -3.84
CA VAL A 102 -12.73 2.31 -4.24
C VAL A 102 -13.11 3.23 -3.09
N ALA A 103 -13.25 2.71 -1.87
CA ALA A 103 -13.52 3.50 -0.67
C ALA A 103 -12.40 4.52 -0.41
N TRP A 104 -11.15 4.06 -0.44
CA TRP A 104 -9.98 4.91 -0.23
C TRP A 104 -9.85 5.99 -1.31
N ALA A 105 -10.12 5.65 -2.58
CA ALA A 105 -10.12 6.61 -3.67
C ALA A 105 -11.15 7.74 -3.46
N LYS A 106 -12.28 7.45 -2.81
CA LYS A 106 -13.33 8.43 -2.47
C LYS A 106 -13.04 9.21 -1.18
N GLY A 107 -11.97 8.87 -0.45
CA GLY A 107 -11.66 9.46 0.85
C GLY A 107 -12.49 8.89 2.00
N ASP A 108 -13.10 7.71 1.82
CA ASP A 108 -13.70 6.97 2.93
C ASP A 108 -12.61 6.16 3.64
N TYR A 109 -12.03 6.76 4.67
CA TYR A 109 -10.93 6.17 5.44
C TYR A 109 -11.41 5.28 6.58
N ASN A 110 -12.68 5.38 6.97
CA ASN A 110 -13.23 4.67 8.13
C ASN A 110 -13.85 3.33 7.75
N ASN A 111 -14.37 3.22 6.52
CA ASN A 111 -14.95 1.99 5.99
C ASN A 111 -14.30 1.47 4.68
N PRO A 112 -12.96 1.49 4.54
CA PRO A 112 -12.29 0.85 3.43
C PRO A 112 -12.19 -0.65 3.67
#